data_AF-A0AAW4BIN1-F1
#
_entry.id   AF-A0AAW4BIN1-F1
#
_cell.length_a   1.000
_cell.length_b   1.000
_cell.length_c   1.000
_cell.angle_alpha   90.00
_cell.angle_beta   90.00
_cell.angle_gamma   90.00
#
_symmetry.space_group_name_H-M   'P 1'
#
loop_
_entity.id
_entity.type
_entity.pdbx_description
1 polymer ?
#
loop_
_entity_poly.entity_id
_entity_poly.type
_entity_poly.pdbx_seq_one_letter_code
_entity_poly.pdbx_strand_id
1 'polypeptide(L)' 'KALCKRGSVTFWIDDSAIDAWRCRTHHGKRGRGFQYSDTAIETALMIKGIFSLPLRALQGFIDSIFELLDAPLTSPDYT' A
#
# COMPACT_ATOMS: atom_id res chain seq x y z
N LYS A 1 5.56 7.74 29.41
CA LYS A 1 5.27 7.93 27.96
C LYS A 1 6.35 7.38 27.01
N ALA A 2 7.49 6.87 27.48
CA ALA A 2 8.58 6.38 26.60
C ALA A 2 8.17 5.16 25.74
N LEU A 3 7.45 4.19 26.32
CA LEU A 3 6.98 2.99 25.61
C LEU A 3 5.94 3.33 24.52
N CYS A 4 5.02 4.26 24.79
CA CYS A 4 4.00 4.69 23.81
C CYS A 4 4.63 5.36 22.58
N LYS A 5 5.65 6.22 22.78
CA LYS A 5 6.36 6.87 21.66
C LYS A 5 7.12 5.87 20.78
N ARG A 6 7.53 4.73 21.35
CA ARG A 6 8.25 3.68 20.62
C ARG A 6 7.35 2.89 19.65
N GLY A 7 6.03 2.88 19.90
CA GLY A 7 5.04 2.26 19.02
C GLY A 7 4.32 3.26 18.10
N SER A 8 4.65 4.54 18.17
CA SER A 8 4.09 5.56 17.27
C SER A 8 4.70 5.39 15.89
N VAL A 9 3.86 5.23 14.87
CA VAL A 9 4.28 5.13 13.48
C VAL A 9 3.77 6.37 12.74
N THR A 10 4.63 6.98 11.94
CA THR A 10 4.28 8.11 11.08
C THR A 10 4.60 7.71 9.64
N PHE A 11 3.60 7.81 8.77
CA PHE A 11 3.76 7.54 7.35
C PHE A 11 3.91 8.85 6.60
N TRP A 12 4.95 8.94 5.78
CA TRP A 12 5.14 10.01 4.81
C TRP A 12 5.01 9.38 3.44
N ILE A 13 4.08 9.88 2.63
CA ILE A 13 3.87 9.41 1.27
C ILE A 13 4.13 10.59 0.35
N ASP A 14 4.95 10.37 -0.66
CA ASP A 14 5.24 11.35 -1.69
C ASP A 14 4.10 11.38 -2.72
N ASP A 15 3.73 12.56 -3.20
CA ASP A 15 2.67 12.72 -4.20
C ASP A 15 2.98 11.94 -5.49
N SER A 16 4.26 11.82 -5.87
CA SER A 16 4.66 11.00 -7.03
C SER A 16 4.42 9.51 -6.82
N ALA A 17 4.48 9.03 -5.58
CA ALA A 17 4.18 7.64 -5.24
C ALA A 17 2.67 7.37 -5.30
N ILE A 18 1.84 8.34 -4.89
CA ILE A 18 0.38 8.29 -5.07
C ILE A 18 0.05 8.20 -6.56
N ASP A 19 0.68 9.06 -7.34
CA ASP A 19 0.52 9.13 -8.78
C ASP A 19 0.95 7.85 -9.53
N ALA A 20 2.00 7.21 -9.03
CA ALA A 20 2.55 5.96 -9.57
C ALA A 20 1.88 4.71 -8.98
N TRP A 21 0.91 4.84 -8.08
CA TRP A 21 0.30 3.71 -7.38
C TRP A 21 -0.47 2.78 -8.33
N ARG A 22 -1.21 3.36 -9.27
CA ARG A 22 -1.92 2.60 -10.31
C ARG A 22 -1.02 2.39 -11.52
N CYS A 23 -1.14 1.21 -12.12
CA CYS A 23 -0.45 0.90 -13.37
C CYS A 23 -0.96 1.83 -14.49
N ARG A 24 -0.07 2.64 -15.06
CA ARG A 24 -0.40 3.55 -16.18
C ARG A 24 -0.27 2.90 -17.56
N THR A 25 0.49 1.81 -17.66
CA THR A 25 0.78 1.13 -18.92
C THR A 25 0.32 -0.33 -18.89
N HIS A 26 -0.47 -0.71 -19.89
CA HIS A 26 -0.93 -2.08 -20.06
C HIS A 26 0.16 -2.92 -20.75
N HIS A 27 0.75 -3.88 -20.04
CA HIS A 27 1.81 -4.75 -20.60
C HIS A 27 1.29 -5.89 -21.49
N GLY A 28 0.00 -5.91 -21.86
CA GLY A 28 -0.53 -6.76 -22.95
C GLY A 28 -0.51 -8.27 -22.72
N LYS A 29 -0.02 -8.74 -21.57
CA LYS A 29 0.07 -10.17 -21.25
C LYS A 29 -1.21 -10.67 -20.60
N ARG A 30 -1.76 -11.73 -21.16
CA ARG A 30 -2.99 -12.38 -20.72
C ARG A 30 -2.81 -12.96 -19.32
N GLY A 31 -3.69 -12.62 -18.37
CA GLY A 31 -3.73 -13.18 -17.00
C GLY A 31 -3.12 -12.34 -15.88
N ARG A 32 -2.40 -11.24 -16.17
CA ARG A 32 -1.90 -10.32 -15.13
C ARG A 32 -2.89 -9.17 -14.94
N GLY A 33 -3.35 -8.96 -13.71
CA GLY A 33 -4.15 -7.77 -13.36
C GLY A 33 -3.31 -6.49 -13.52
N PHE A 34 -3.85 -5.49 -14.21
CA PHE A 34 -3.16 -4.23 -14.54
C PHE A 34 -3.56 -3.07 -13.64
N GLN A 35 -4.01 -3.34 -12.41
CA GLN A 35 -4.56 -2.31 -11.53
C GLN A 35 -3.47 -1.59 -10.73
N TYR A 36 -2.45 -2.31 -10.26
CA TYR A 36 -1.41 -1.80 -9.37
C TYR A 36 -0.04 -1.84 -10.03
N SER A 37 0.79 -0.83 -9.77
CA SER A 37 2.19 -0.81 -10.21
C SER A 37 3.05 -1.81 -9.42
N ASP A 38 4.21 -2.16 -9.97
CA ASP A 38 5.19 -3.00 -9.26
C ASP A 38 5.62 -2.33 -7.94
N THR A 39 5.77 -1.00 -7.94
CA THR A 39 6.12 -0.21 -6.74
C THR A 39 5.02 -0.27 -5.68
N ALA A 40 3.73 -0.25 -6.06
CA ALA A 40 2.63 -0.43 -5.11
C ALA A 40 2.65 -1.83 -4.47
N ILE A 41 2.90 -2.87 -5.27
CA ILE A 41 2.97 -4.26 -4.78
C ILE A 41 4.17 -4.46 -3.85
N GLU A 42 5.35 -3.98 -4.23
CA GLU A 42 6.57 -4.05 -3.40
C GLU A 42 6.38 -3.32 -2.08
N THR A 43 5.79 -2.12 -2.11
CA THR A 43 5.51 -1.33 -0.91
C THR A 43 4.55 -2.07 0.03
N ALA A 44 3.47 -2.64 -0.51
CA ALA A 44 2.53 -3.44 0.27
C ALA A 44 3.22 -4.67 0.91
N LEU A 45 4.05 -5.39 0.16
CA LEU A 45 4.79 -6.55 0.67
C LEU A 45 5.84 -6.16 1.72
N MET A 46 6.46 -4.99 1.58
CA MET A 46 7.39 -4.46 2.59
C MET A 46 6.67 -4.16 3.91
N ILE A 47 5.54 -3.47 3.85
CA ILE A 47 4.69 -3.18 5.04
C ILE A 47 4.24 -4.50 5.68
N LYS A 48 3.81 -5.46 4.87
CA LYS A 48 3.45 -6.82 5.33
C LYS A 48 4.59 -7.46 6.13
N GLY A 49 5.83 -7.37 5.65
CA GLY A 49 7.00 -7.94 6.30
C GLY A 49 7.36 -7.22 7.61
N ILE A 50 7.41 -5.89 7.58
CA ILE A 50 7.79 -5.06 8.73
C ILE A 50 6.82 -5.27 9.91
N PHE A 51 5.51 -5.27 9.63
CA PHE A 51 4.48 -5.43 10.65
C PHE A 51 4.02 -6.88 10.83
N SER A 52 4.62 -7.83 10.08
CA SER A 52 4.25 -9.26 10.10
C SER A 52 2.75 -9.51 9.92
N LEU A 53 2.11 -8.77 9.00
CA LEU A 53 0.67 -8.84 8.76
C LEU A 53 0.28 -9.97 7.79
N PRO A 54 -0.88 -10.62 7.95
CA PRO A 54 -1.49 -11.42 6.89
C PRO A 54 -2.05 -10.52 5.78
N LEU A 55 -2.20 -11.04 4.55
CA LEU A 55 -2.63 -10.25 3.38
C LEU A 55 -3.98 -9.54 3.57
N ARG A 56 -4.94 -10.20 4.25
CA ARG A 56 -6.25 -9.61 4.56
C ARG A 56 -6.15 -8.43 5.53
N ALA A 57 -5.23 -8.50 6.50
CA ALA A 57 -5.02 -7.39 7.43
C ALA A 57 -4.22 -6.25 6.78
N LEU A 58 -3.30 -6.58 5.86
CA LEU A 58 -2.55 -5.62 5.07
C LEU A 58 -3.46 -4.72 4.23
N GLN A 59 -4.47 -5.32 3.59
CA GLN A 59 -5.49 -4.59 2.82
C GLN A 59 -6.14 -3.49 3.67
N GLY A 60 -6.77 -3.88 4.80
CA GLY A 60 -7.39 -2.91 5.71
C GLY A 60 -6.42 -1.91 6.33
N PHE A 61 -5.17 -2.32 6.58
CA PHE A 61 -4.14 -1.42 7.09
C PHE A 61 -3.76 -0.33 6.07
N ILE A 62 -3.54 -0.72 4.82
CA ILE A 62 -3.21 0.23 3.73
C ILE A 62 -4.41 1.14 3.45
N ASP A 63 -5.64 0.58 3.41
CA ASP A 63 -6.86 1.38 3.23
C ASP A 63 -7.00 2.44 4.33
N SER A 64 -6.73 2.07 5.60
CA SER A 64 -6.77 3.04 6.70
C SER A 64 -5.73 4.15 6.57
N ILE A 65 -4.55 3.86 6.01
CA ILE A 65 -3.52 4.87 5.74
C ILE A 65 -3.99 5.82 4.64
N PHE A 66 -4.60 5.31 3.57
CA PHE A 66 -5.12 6.15 2.50
C PHE A 66 -6.27 7.04 2.97
N GLU A 67 -7.17 6.53 3.80
CA GLU A 67 -8.24 7.32 4.41
C GLU A 67 -7.66 8.43 5.32
N LEU A 68 -6.64 8.13 6.12
CA LEU A 68 -5.97 9.13 6.96
C LEU A 68 -5.25 10.23 6.16
N LEU A 69 -4.83 9.92 4.94
CA LEU A 69 -4.13 10.85 4.03
C LEU A 69 -5.08 11.54 3.04
N ASP A 70 -6.39 11.26 3.10
CA ASP A 70 -7.40 11.72 2.13
C ASP A 70 -6.97 11.41 0.67
N ALA A 71 -6.28 10.28 0.48
CA ALA A 71 -5.78 9.87 -0.82
C ALA A 71 -6.83 9.02 -1.54
N PRO A 72 -7.23 9.34 -2.79
CA PRO A 72 -8.24 8.59 -3.54
C PRO A 72 -7.67 7.29 -4.15
N LEU A 73 -7.00 6.49 -3.31
CA LEU A 73 -6.35 5.23 -3.67
C LEU A 73 -7.08 4.02 -3.08
N THR A 74 -6.71 2.84 -3.57
CA THR A 74 -7.25 1.57 -3.08
C THR A 74 -6.08 0.62 -2.84
N SER A 75 -6.14 -0.16 -1.77
CA SER A 75 -5.13 -1.16 -1.48
C SER A 75 -5.17 -2.33 -2.48
N PRO A 76 -4.03 -3.00 -2.71
CA PRO A 76 -4.00 -4.21 -3.53
C PRO A 76 -4.84 -5.32 -2.92
N ASP A 77 -5.95 -5.65 -3.59
CA ASP A 77 -6.84 -6.73 -3.21
C ASP A 77 -6.27 -8.10 -3.62
N TYR A 78 -6.52 -9.13 -2.80
CA TYR A 78 -6.02 -10.50 -2.99
C TYR A 78 -7.14 -11.48 -3.39
N THR A 79 -8.29 -10.99 -3.88
CA THR A 79 -9.39 -11.86 -4.37
C THR A 79 -9.12 -12.38 -5.78
#